data_AF-A0A7J6VZX2-F1
#
_entry.id   AF-A0A7J6VZX2-F1
#
_cell.length_a   1.000
_cell.length_b   1.000
_cell.length_c   1.000
_cell.angle_alpha   90.00
_cell.angle_beta   90.00
_cell.angle_gamma   90.00
#
_symmetry.space_group_name_H-M   'P 1'
#
loop_
_entity.id
_entity.type
_entity.pdbx_description
1 polymer ?
#
loop_
_entity_poly.entity_id
_entity_poly.type
_entity_poly.pdbx_seq_one_letter_code
_entity_poly.pdbx_strand_id
1 'polypeptide(L)'
;LSNNNRLHKWAGDAWTYDKEEPYIEVVTSTNNPDGNIREPVVKRGGGILIHDLAYYWPQYTAITSPADHDLMLFTISKCTGHAGARIG
;
A
#
# COMPACT_ATOMS: atom_id res chain seq x y z
N LEU A 1 -28.62 14.76 -17.75
CA LEU A 1 -27.20 14.88 -18.11
C LEU A 1 -26.44 13.81 -17.34
N SER A 2 -26.04 12.74 -18.02
CA SER A 2 -25.35 11.57 -17.44
C SER A 2 -23.83 11.78 -17.41
N ASN A 3 -23.15 10.88 -16.67
CA ASN A 3 -21.70 10.60 -16.65
C ASN A 3 -20.89 11.27 -15.52
N ASN A 4 -21.04 10.74 -14.30
CA ASN A 4 -19.98 10.80 -13.30
C ASN A 4 -18.97 9.67 -13.58
N ASN A 5 -17.88 10.02 -14.26
CA ASN A 5 -16.76 9.15 -14.63
C ASN A 5 -15.98 8.67 -13.40
N ARG A 6 -16.45 7.61 -12.71
CA ARG A 6 -15.69 6.96 -11.62
C ARG A 6 -15.06 5.68 -12.15
N LEU A 7 -13.79 5.76 -12.57
CA LEU A 7 -13.00 4.60 -13.01
C LEU A 7 -12.73 3.61 -11.87
N HIS A 8 -12.77 4.06 -10.60
CA HIS A 8 -12.61 3.23 -9.42
C HIS A 8 -13.51 3.71 -8.27
N LYS A 9 -13.81 2.81 -7.33
CA LYS A 9 -14.63 3.07 -6.14
C LYS A 9 -13.97 2.46 -4.91
N TRP A 10 -13.91 3.23 -3.82
CA TRP A 10 -13.46 2.72 -2.53
C TRP A 10 -14.37 1.59 -2.05
N ALA A 11 -13.77 0.42 -1.79
CA ALA A 11 -14.49 -0.79 -1.42
C ALA A 11 -14.47 -1.10 0.09
N GLY A 12 -13.67 -0.39 0.89
CA GLY A 12 -13.59 -0.57 2.34
C GLY A 12 -12.40 -1.41 2.77
N ASP A 13 -12.56 -2.13 3.89
CA ASP A 13 -11.52 -2.93 4.52
C ASP A 13 -11.28 -4.23 3.76
N ALA A 14 -10.02 -4.47 3.37
CA ALA A 14 -9.55 -5.66 2.68
C ALA A 14 -9.85 -6.95 3.45
N TRP A 15 -9.87 -6.93 4.79
CA TRP A 15 -10.23 -8.11 5.61
C TRP A 15 -11.68 -8.55 5.43
N THR A 16 -12.55 -7.61 5.07
CA THR A 16 -13.99 -7.85 4.90
C THR A 16 -14.41 -7.90 3.44
N TYR A 17 -13.45 -7.80 2.52
CA TYR A 17 -13.71 -7.75 1.09
C TYR A 17 -14.01 -9.16 0.54
N ASP A 18 -15.25 -9.39 0.11
CA ASP A 18 -15.76 -10.70 -0.30
C ASP A 18 -16.24 -10.78 -1.76
N LYS A 19 -16.14 -9.67 -2.50
CA LYS A 19 -16.64 -9.54 -3.86
C LYS A 19 -15.78 -10.26 -4.88
N GLU A 20 -16.43 -10.74 -5.94
CA GLU A 20 -15.79 -11.38 -7.10
C GLU A 20 -15.64 -10.38 -8.25
N GLU A 21 -14.90 -9.30 -8.02
CA GLU A 21 -14.62 -8.27 -9.03
C GLU A 21 -13.12 -7.90 -8.99
N PRO A 22 -12.56 -7.31 -10.08
CA PRO A 22 -11.20 -6.78 -10.05
C PRO A 22 -11.03 -5.75 -8.92
N TYR A 23 -9.91 -5.82 -8.22
CA TYR A 23 -9.64 -4.98 -7.06
C TYR A 23 -8.22 -4.43 -7.06
N ILE A 24 -8.03 -3.38 -6.27
CA ILE A 24 -6.72 -2.83 -5.94
C ILE A 24 -6.59 -2.91 -4.42
N GLU A 25 -5.60 -3.66 -3.94
CA GLU A 25 -5.28 -3.75 -2.51
C GLU A 25 -4.04 -2.92 -2.21
N VAL A 26 -4.15 -2.02 -1.23
CA VAL A 26 -3.03 -1.20 -0.75
C VAL A 26 -2.47 -1.87 0.50
N VAL A 27 -1.25 -2.39 0.39
CA VAL A 27 -0.55 -3.10 1.46
C VAL A 27 0.49 -2.17 2.07
N THR A 28 0.23 -1.68 3.28
CA THR A 28 1.14 -0.81 4.03
C THR A 28 2.10 -1.64 4.87
N SER A 29 3.35 -1.79 4.42
CA SER A 29 4.34 -2.63 5.11
C SER A 29 5.32 -1.80 5.94
N THR A 30 5.38 -2.14 7.22
CA THR A 30 5.49 -1.24 8.41
C THR A 30 4.29 -0.32 8.56
N ASN A 31 3.16 -0.94 8.94
CA ASN A 31 1.90 -0.23 9.12
C ASN A 31 1.95 0.80 10.27
N ASN A 32 1.46 2.01 10.03
CA ASN A 32 1.21 3.00 11.07
C ASN A 32 -0.12 2.66 11.79
N PRO A 33 -0.21 2.53 13.14
CA PRO A 33 0.79 2.81 14.17
C PRO A 33 1.62 1.61 14.66
N ASP A 34 1.26 0.38 14.31
CA ASP A 34 1.77 -0.84 15.00
C ASP A 34 3.12 -1.37 14.48
N GLY A 35 3.68 -0.82 13.41
CA GLY A 35 4.99 -1.20 12.85
C GLY A 35 5.03 -2.58 12.18
N ASN A 36 3.92 -3.32 12.18
CA ASN A 36 3.86 -4.67 11.62
C ASN A 36 4.07 -4.68 10.10
N ILE A 37 4.84 -5.67 9.63
CA ILE A 37 4.94 -6.03 8.22
C ILE A 37 3.59 -6.63 7.81
N ARG A 38 3.01 -6.15 6.72
CA ARG A 38 1.72 -6.60 6.20
C ARG A 38 1.91 -7.33 4.90
N GLU A 39 1.20 -8.44 4.78
CA GLU A 39 1.03 -9.19 3.55
C GLU A 39 -0.38 -8.92 2.98
N PRO A 40 -0.59 -9.13 1.67
CA PRO A 40 -1.92 -9.08 1.07
C PRO A 40 -2.89 -10.04 1.79
N VAL A 41 -4.10 -9.57 2.09
CA VAL A 41 -5.13 -10.34 2.79
C VAL A 41 -6.22 -10.84 1.85
N VAL A 42 -6.40 -10.19 0.69
CA VAL A 42 -7.34 -10.67 -0.33
C VAL A 42 -6.66 -11.78 -1.14
N LYS A 43 -6.95 -13.03 -0.78
CA LYS A 43 -6.36 -14.23 -1.39
C LYS A 43 -7.14 -14.68 -2.64
N ARG A 44 -7.36 -13.78 -3.61
CA ARG A 44 -8.10 -14.08 -4.84
C ARG A 44 -7.31 -13.63 -6.08
N GLY A 45 -7.58 -14.27 -7.22
CA GLY A 45 -6.95 -13.88 -8.49
C GLY A 45 -7.52 -12.57 -9.04
N GLY A 46 -6.72 -11.85 -9.85
CA GLY A 46 -7.17 -10.64 -10.56
C GLY A 46 -7.06 -9.32 -9.79
N GLY A 47 -6.41 -9.32 -8.62
CA GLY A 47 -6.07 -8.12 -7.88
C GLY A 47 -4.77 -7.47 -8.35
N ILE A 48 -4.71 -6.14 -8.26
CA ILE A 48 -3.47 -5.37 -8.33
C ILE A 48 -3.05 -5.02 -6.91
N LEU A 49 -1.81 -5.36 -6.54
CA LEU A 49 -1.24 -5.07 -5.23
C LEU A 49 -0.37 -3.82 -5.31
N ILE A 50 -0.59 -2.86 -4.41
CA ILE A 50 0.25 -1.68 -4.24
C ILE A 50 0.93 -1.78 -2.87
N HIS A 51 2.25 -1.99 -2.86
CA HIS A 51 3.02 -2.06 -1.62
C HIS A 51 3.52 -0.66 -1.24
N ASP A 52 2.94 -0.08 -0.20
CA ASP A 52 3.43 1.18 0.39
C ASP A 52 4.52 0.85 1.43
N LEU A 53 5.75 1.23 1.08
CA LEU A 53 6.98 1.01 1.85
C LEU A 53 7.53 2.33 2.41
N ALA A 54 6.67 3.34 2.62
CA ALA A 54 7.07 4.64 3.16
C ALA A 54 7.92 4.54 4.45
N TYR A 55 7.65 3.55 5.29
CA TYR A 55 8.35 3.33 6.56
C TYR A 55 9.37 2.18 6.51
N TYR A 56 9.62 1.57 5.35
CA TYR A 56 10.59 0.47 5.19
C TYR A 56 12.03 1.00 5.10
N TRP A 57 12.47 1.71 6.14
CA TRP A 57 13.81 2.27 6.30
C TRP A 57 14.43 1.79 7.61
N PRO A 58 15.77 1.62 7.69
CA PRO A 58 16.46 1.11 8.89
C PRO A 58 16.14 1.83 10.21
N GLN A 59 15.74 3.10 10.13
CA GLN A 59 15.36 3.90 11.29
C GLN A 59 13.98 3.56 11.88
N TYR A 60 13.14 2.83 11.14
CA TYR A 60 11.79 2.43 11.58
C TYR A 60 11.64 0.92 11.71
N THR A 61 12.38 0.12 10.95
CA THR A 61 12.34 -1.34 11.00
C THR A 61 13.66 -1.97 10.59
N ALA A 62 13.91 -3.20 11.06
CA ALA A 62 15.02 -4.00 10.56
C ALA A 62 14.74 -4.41 9.10
N ILE A 63 15.74 -4.25 8.23
CA ILE A 63 15.68 -4.73 6.85
C ILE A 63 16.02 -6.22 6.86
N THR A 64 14.98 -7.06 6.88
CA THR A 64 15.11 -8.53 6.94
C THR A 64 15.41 -9.16 5.58
N SER A 65 14.99 -8.50 4.49
CA SER A 65 15.21 -8.91 3.11
C SER A 65 15.02 -7.72 2.16
N PRO A 66 15.57 -7.73 0.95
CA PRO A 66 15.17 -6.78 -0.08
C PRO A 66 13.66 -6.91 -0.37
N ALA A 67 12.96 -5.78 -0.52
CA ALA A 67 11.58 -5.78 -0.98
C ALA A 67 11.53 -6.09 -2.48
N ASP A 68 10.65 -7.00 -2.88
CA ASP A 68 10.52 -7.50 -4.26
C ASP A 68 9.04 -7.70 -4.59
N HIS A 69 8.36 -6.61 -4.95
CA HIS A 69 6.94 -6.61 -5.31
C HIS A 69 6.73 -5.90 -6.65
N ASP A 70 5.65 -6.26 -7.35
CA ASP A 70 5.35 -5.75 -8.70
C ASP A 70 5.19 -4.22 -8.76
N LEU A 71 4.62 -3.62 -7.70
CA LEU A 71 4.45 -2.18 -7.56
C LEU A 71 4.74 -1.75 -6.12
N MET A 72 5.81 -0.96 -5.96
CA MET A 72 6.29 -0.46 -4.69
C MET A 72 6.30 1.07 -4.67
N LEU A 73 5.83 1.65 -3.56
CA LEU A 73 5.85 3.09 -3.32
C LEU A 73 6.81 3.40 -2.16
N PHE A 74 7.66 4.41 -2.35
CA PHE A 74 8.57 4.92 -1.33
C PHE A 74 8.31 6.42 -1.11
N THR A 75 8.81 6.99 -0.02
CA THR A 75 8.80 8.45 0.14
C THR A 75 10.01 8.97 0.90
N ILE A 76 10.59 10.07 0.39
CA ILE A 76 11.71 10.76 1.04
C ILE A 76 11.24 11.45 2.32
N SER A 77 9.95 11.79 2.42
CA SER A 77 9.34 12.42 3.60
C SER A 77 9.62 11.64 4.88
N LYS A 78 9.60 10.31 4.79
CA LYS A 78 9.86 9.40 5.90
C LYS A 78 11.30 8.90 5.90
N CYS A 79 11.97 8.81 4.75
CA CYS A 79 13.39 8.46 4.70
C CYS A 79 14.30 9.50 5.40
N THR A 80 14.13 10.80 5.13
CA THR A 80 15.09 11.84 5.59
C THR A 80 14.43 12.99 6.35
N GLY A 81 13.15 12.87 6.70
CA GLY A 81 12.40 13.90 7.41
C GLY A 81 12.01 15.13 6.56
N HIS A 82 12.33 15.15 5.25
CA HIS A 82 12.02 16.25 4.34
C HIS A 82 10.60 16.18 3.80
N ALA A 83 9.61 16.20 4.69
CA ALA A 83 8.20 16.19 4.30
C ALA A 83 7.87 17.35 3.33
N GLY A 84 8.48 18.53 3.49
CA GLY A 84 8.23 19.70 2.65
C GLY A 84 8.57 19.55 1.16
N ALA A 85 9.40 18.55 0.78
CA ALA A 85 9.81 18.35 -0.61
C ALA A 85 8.70 17.77 -1.50
N ARG A 86 7.75 17.02 -0.91
CA ARG A 86 6.65 16.34 -1.62
C ARG A 86 7.14 15.40 -2.74
N ILE A 87 8.22 14.66 -2.47
CA ILE A 87 8.80 13.66 -3.37
C ILE A 87 8.52 12.25 -2.83
N GLY A 88 8.03 11.38 -3.70
CA GLY A 88 7.81 9.94 -3.51
C GLY A 88 8.01 9.19 -4.82
#